data_AF-A0A955IWA2-F1
#
_entry.id   AF-A0A955IWA2-F1
#
_cell.length_a   1.000
_cell.length_b   1.000
_cell.length_c   1.000
_cell.angle_alpha   90.00
_cell.angle_beta   90.00
_cell.angle_gamma   90.00
#
_symmetry.space_group_name_H-M   'P 1'
#
loop_
_entity.id
_entity.type
_entity.pdbx_description
1 polymer ?
#
loop_
_entity_poly.entity_id
_entity_poly.type
_entity_poly.pdbx_seq_one_letter_code
_entity_poly.pdbx_strand_id
1 'polypeptide(L)'
;MPAPSTKTAWDFLPDGWSAEIITNACDANDDTRSNVHTFTDALGTTRRVVTPEGFAPITQLESARLGIITEEMKRVAEREPHLTAVQVRDEIAAGRLIIPANKAHLAKNLDPMAIGRASKTKVNANMGASPVASGTEEEIEKLQWAERWGADTVMD
;
A
#
# COMPACT_ATOMS: atom_id res chain seq x y z
N MET A 1 0.94 -28.25 13.82
CA MET A 1 0.68 -26.84 13.47
C MET A 1 -0.76 -26.51 13.82
N PRO A 2 -1.05 -25.33 14.40
CA PRO A 2 -2.43 -24.90 14.58
C PRO A 2 -3.12 -24.75 13.21
N ALA A 3 -4.45 -24.90 13.20
CA ALA A 3 -5.23 -24.70 11.99
C ALA A 3 -5.12 -23.23 11.52
N PRO A 4 -5.10 -22.97 10.20
CA PRO A 4 -5.12 -21.61 9.69
C PRO A 4 -6.40 -20.88 10.13
N SER A 5 -6.25 -19.59 10.43
CA SER A 5 -7.38 -18.73 10.79
C SER A 5 -8.39 -18.65 9.64
N THR A 6 -9.67 -18.68 9.98
CA THR A 6 -10.77 -18.40 9.04
C THR A 6 -10.98 -16.91 8.80
N LYS A 7 -10.43 -16.05 9.66
CA LYS A 7 -10.48 -14.60 9.52
C LYS A 7 -9.57 -14.10 8.40
N THR A 8 -10.06 -13.11 7.68
CA THR A 8 -9.41 -12.34 6.64
C THR A 8 -9.02 -10.95 7.15
N ALA A 9 -8.27 -10.18 6.36
CA ALA A 9 -7.93 -8.80 6.69
C ALA A 9 -9.16 -7.88 6.83
N TRP A 10 -10.29 -8.26 6.22
CA TRP A 10 -11.55 -7.52 6.26
C TRP A 10 -12.33 -7.73 7.56
N ASP A 11 -11.94 -8.71 8.39
CA ASP A 11 -12.49 -8.90 9.74
C ASP A 11 -11.84 -7.97 10.78
N PHE A 12 -10.80 -7.23 10.39
CA PHE A 12 -10.02 -6.33 11.25
C PHE A 12 -10.06 -4.90 10.70
N LEU A 13 -11.27 -4.38 10.51
CA LEU A 13 -11.50 -2.99 10.11
C LEU A 13 -11.52 -2.07 11.34
N PRO A 14 -11.17 -0.77 11.18
CA PRO A 14 -11.30 0.22 12.24
C PRO A 14 -12.75 0.40 12.70
N ASP A 15 -12.94 0.99 13.88
CA ASP A 15 -14.26 1.30 14.39
C ASP A 15 -15.07 2.17 13.41
N GLY A 16 -16.35 1.84 13.24
CA GLY A 16 -17.25 2.53 12.32
C GLY A 16 -17.11 2.15 10.85
N TRP A 17 -16.18 1.24 10.52
CA TRP A 17 -16.09 0.66 9.18
C TRP A 17 -16.86 -0.67 9.11
N SER A 18 -17.47 -0.93 7.96
CA SER A 18 -18.00 -2.25 7.63
C SER A 18 -17.66 -2.63 6.20
N ALA A 19 -17.55 -3.93 5.93
CA ALA A 19 -17.34 -4.44 4.59
C ALA A 19 -18.20 -5.69 4.36
N GLU A 20 -18.85 -5.75 3.21
CA GLU A 20 -19.66 -6.88 2.77
C GLU A 20 -19.33 -7.27 1.33
N ILE A 21 -19.47 -8.55 1.01
CA ILE A 21 -19.34 -9.06 -0.36
C ILE A 21 -20.73 -9.01 -1.00
N ILE A 22 -20.84 -8.34 -2.14
CA ILE A 22 -22.10 -8.29 -2.90
C ILE A 22 -22.13 -9.47 -3.87
N THR A 23 -23.14 -10.34 -3.74
CA THR A 23 -23.34 -11.51 -4.59
C THR A 23 -24.42 -11.32 -5.66
N ASN A 24 -25.34 -10.36 -5.50
CA ASN A 24 -26.41 -10.08 -6.45
C ASN A 24 -26.19 -8.74 -7.18
N ALA A 25 -26.37 -8.74 -8.51
CA ALA A 25 -26.21 -7.55 -9.34
C ALA A 25 -27.24 -6.44 -9.03
N CYS A 26 -28.42 -6.78 -8.51
CA CYS A 26 -29.44 -5.82 -8.08
C CYS A 26 -29.10 -5.08 -6.79
N ASP A 27 -28.24 -5.66 -5.95
CA ASP A 27 -27.76 -5.01 -4.74
C ASP A 27 -26.62 -4.04 -5.03
N ALA A 28 -26.03 -4.06 -6.22
CA ALA A 28 -24.95 -3.15 -6.64
C ALA A 28 -25.44 -1.75 -7.05
N ASN A 29 -26.72 -1.42 -6.79
CA ASN A 29 -27.24 -0.07 -7.01
C ASN A 29 -26.29 0.98 -6.42
N ASP A 30 -25.98 1.99 -7.23
CA ASP A 30 -25.00 3.04 -6.97
C ASP A 30 -25.48 3.92 -5.82
N ASP A 31 -25.16 3.47 -4.60
CA ASP A 31 -25.43 4.23 -3.40
C ASP A 31 -24.57 5.49 -3.40
N THR A 32 -25.17 6.59 -3.84
CA THR A 32 -24.50 7.89 -4.03
C THR A 32 -23.98 8.54 -2.74
N ARG A 33 -24.15 7.89 -1.58
CA ARG A 33 -23.61 8.37 -0.30
C ARG A 33 -22.07 8.35 -0.36
N SER A 34 -21.45 9.48 -0.03
CA SER A 34 -20.00 9.66 -0.12
C SER A 34 -19.17 8.75 0.78
N ASN A 35 -19.80 8.12 1.78
CA ASN A 35 -19.15 7.20 2.72
C ASN A 35 -19.33 5.72 2.33
N VAL A 36 -19.99 5.42 1.21
CA VAL A 36 -20.17 4.05 0.70
C VAL A 36 -19.31 3.88 -0.54
N HIS A 37 -18.46 2.86 -0.53
CA HIS A 37 -17.49 2.58 -1.60
C HIS A 37 -17.72 1.17 -2.12
N THR A 38 -18.05 1.03 -3.40
CA THR A 38 -18.24 -0.28 -4.03
C THR A 38 -17.18 -0.47 -5.11
N PHE A 39 -16.45 -1.59 -5.05
CA PHE A 39 -15.42 -1.90 -6.05
C PHE A 39 -15.25 -3.41 -6.23
N THR A 40 -14.73 -3.79 -7.40
CA THR A 40 -14.42 -5.17 -7.75
C THR A 40 -12.92 -5.43 -7.63
N ASP A 41 -12.55 -6.53 -6.98
CA ASP A 41 -11.16 -7.00 -6.89
C ASP A 41 -10.70 -7.72 -8.17
N ALA A 42 -9.41 -8.00 -8.28
CA ALA A 42 -8.80 -8.68 -9.42
C ALA A 42 -9.33 -10.11 -9.63
N LEU A 43 -9.97 -10.71 -8.61
CA LEU A 43 -10.59 -12.03 -8.68
C LEU A 43 -12.08 -11.95 -9.06
N GLY A 44 -12.62 -10.76 -9.30
CA GLY A 44 -14.02 -10.54 -9.68
C GLY A 44 -14.97 -10.46 -8.48
N THR A 45 -14.48 -10.45 -7.24
CA THR A 45 -15.33 -10.28 -6.06
C THR A 45 -15.67 -8.81 -5.88
N THR A 46 -16.95 -8.50 -5.85
CA THR A 46 -17.41 -7.13 -5.58
C THR A 46 -17.62 -6.94 -4.08
N ARG A 47 -17.02 -5.89 -3.54
CA ARG A 47 -17.10 -5.52 -2.13
C ARG A 47 -17.70 -4.14 -1.98
N ARG A 48 -18.55 -3.98 -0.98
CA ARG A 48 -19.01 -2.69 -0.49
C ARG A 48 -18.39 -2.43 0.86
N VAL A 49 -17.83 -1.25 1.01
CA VAL A 49 -17.19 -0.76 2.24
C VAL A 49 -17.89 0.51 2.66
N VAL A 50 -18.33 0.58 3.91
CA VAL A 50 -18.94 1.76 4.50
C VAL A 50 -17.97 2.34 5.51
N THR A 51 -17.75 3.65 5.45
CA THR A 51 -16.90 4.42 6.37
C THR A 51 -17.74 5.36 7.24
N PRO A 52 -17.17 5.88 8.35
CA PRO A 52 -17.75 7.02 9.06
C PRO A 52 -17.93 8.23 8.13
N GLU A 53 -18.98 9.03 8.34
CA GLU A 53 -19.21 10.23 7.55
C GLU A 53 -18.01 11.19 7.63
N GLY A 54 -17.65 11.78 6.48
CA GLY A 54 -16.52 12.72 6.38
C GLY A 54 -15.13 12.07 6.42
N PHE A 55 -15.03 10.74 6.45
CA PHE A 55 -13.74 10.07 6.37
C PHE A 55 -13.05 10.33 5.03
N ALA A 56 -11.77 10.71 5.08
CA ALA A 56 -10.92 10.88 3.90
C ALA A 56 -9.65 10.05 4.05
N PRO A 57 -9.31 9.20 3.07
CA PRO A 57 -8.12 8.34 3.16
C PRO A 57 -6.84 9.18 3.09
N ILE A 58 -5.90 8.88 3.98
CA ILE A 58 -4.57 9.53 4.02
C ILE A 58 -3.50 8.53 3.60
N THR A 59 -3.64 7.28 4.02
CA THR A 59 -2.70 6.19 3.79
C THR A 59 -3.07 5.37 2.56
N GLN A 60 -2.09 4.61 2.07
CA GLN A 60 -2.29 3.66 0.97
C GLN A 60 -3.23 2.52 1.36
N LEU A 61 -3.20 2.08 2.62
CA LEU A 61 -4.11 1.05 3.14
C LEU A 61 -5.56 1.49 3.13
N GLU A 62 -5.83 2.71 3.62
CA GLU A 62 -7.18 3.27 3.61
C GLU A 62 -7.67 3.42 2.17
N SER A 63 -6.87 4.03 1.31
CA SER A 63 -7.21 4.21 -0.12
C SER A 63 -7.54 2.87 -0.79
N ALA A 64 -6.71 1.85 -0.56
CA ALA A 64 -6.91 0.52 -1.12
C ALA A 64 -8.21 -0.14 -0.62
N ARG A 65 -8.53 0.02 0.67
CA ARG A 65 -9.77 -0.53 1.26
C ARG A 65 -11.02 0.17 0.77
N LEU A 66 -10.91 1.38 0.22
CA LEU A 66 -12.00 2.09 -0.45
C LEU A 66 -12.06 1.82 -1.96
N GLY A 67 -11.24 0.89 -2.47
CA GLY A 67 -11.20 0.53 -3.88
C GLY A 67 -10.40 1.50 -4.76
N ILE A 68 -9.82 2.54 -4.17
CA ILE A 68 -9.11 3.62 -4.88
C ILE A 68 -7.73 3.12 -5.30
N ILE A 69 -7.41 3.29 -6.58
CA ILE A 69 -6.08 3.05 -7.13
C ILE A 69 -5.35 4.40 -7.18
N THR A 70 -4.36 4.56 -6.31
CA THR A 70 -3.55 5.79 -6.22
C THR A 70 -2.47 5.84 -7.30
N GLU A 71 -1.86 7.01 -7.51
CA GLU A 71 -0.73 7.15 -8.44
C GLU A 71 0.48 6.33 -7.96
N GLU A 72 0.68 6.18 -6.64
CA GLU A 72 1.76 5.34 -6.12
C GLU A 72 1.53 3.86 -6.46
N MET A 73 0.28 3.37 -6.42
CA MET A 73 -0.04 1.99 -6.83
C MET A 73 0.19 1.78 -8.33
N LYS A 74 -0.16 2.76 -9.17
CA LYS A 74 0.14 2.71 -10.61
C LYS A 74 1.64 2.70 -10.86
N ARG A 75 2.38 3.57 -10.18
CA ARG A 75 3.84 3.64 -10.29
C ARG A 75 4.52 2.34 -9.86
N VAL A 76 4.03 1.69 -8.81
CA VAL A 76 4.49 0.35 -8.42
C VAL A 76 4.23 -0.68 -9.51
N ALA A 77 3.04 -0.68 -10.13
CA ALA A 77 2.71 -1.61 -11.22
C ALA A 77 3.60 -1.40 -12.46
N GLU A 78 4.02 -0.17 -12.74
CA GLU A 78 5.03 0.09 -13.80
C GLU A 78 6.40 -0.51 -13.47
N ARG A 79 6.82 -0.45 -12.20
CA ARG A 79 8.11 -1.01 -11.73
C ARG A 79 8.07 -2.54 -11.63
N GLU A 80 6.90 -3.09 -11.37
CA GLU A 80 6.63 -4.52 -11.20
C GLU A 80 5.63 -5.00 -12.26
N PRO A 81 6.01 -5.09 -13.55
CA PRO A 81 5.09 -5.32 -14.66
C PRO A 81 4.37 -6.68 -14.62
N HIS A 82 4.76 -7.58 -13.71
CA HIS A 82 4.03 -8.82 -13.42
C HIS A 82 2.80 -8.61 -12.52
N LEU A 83 2.59 -7.40 -11.99
CA LEU A 83 1.42 -7.00 -11.21
C LEU A 83 0.68 -5.84 -11.88
N THR A 84 -0.64 -5.94 -11.94
CA THR A 84 -1.51 -4.82 -12.33
C THR A 84 -1.77 -3.89 -11.14
N ALA A 85 -2.14 -2.64 -11.40
CA ALA A 85 -2.47 -1.69 -10.33
C ALA A 85 -3.66 -2.17 -9.45
N VAL A 86 -4.60 -2.92 -10.04
CA VAL A 86 -5.70 -3.58 -9.30
C VAL A 86 -5.14 -4.63 -8.33
N GLN A 87 -4.24 -5.50 -8.79
CA GLN A 87 -3.60 -6.51 -7.92
C GLN A 87 -2.77 -5.87 -6.80
N VAL A 88 -2.05 -4.77 -7.10
CA VAL A 88 -1.31 -4.00 -6.08
C VAL A 88 -2.27 -3.47 -5.01
N ARG A 89 -3.36 -2.83 -5.42
CA ARG A 89 -4.41 -2.35 -4.51
C ARG A 89 -4.95 -3.48 -3.64
N ASP A 90 -5.26 -4.64 -4.23
CA ASP A 90 -5.85 -5.75 -3.50
C ASP A 90 -4.90 -6.37 -2.46
N GLU A 91 -3.60 -6.48 -2.79
CA GLU A 91 -2.59 -6.91 -1.83
C GLU A 91 -2.41 -5.91 -0.68
N ILE A 92 -2.52 -4.61 -0.96
CA ILE A 92 -2.49 -3.55 0.06
C ILE A 92 -3.74 -3.63 0.94
N ALA A 93 -4.94 -3.72 0.34
CA ALA A 93 -6.20 -3.82 1.08
C ALA A 93 -6.24 -5.05 1.99
N ALA A 94 -5.61 -6.14 1.55
CA ALA A 94 -5.44 -7.37 2.32
C ALA A 94 -4.30 -7.33 3.35
N GLY A 95 -3.55 -6.22 3.45
CA GLY A 95 -2.45 -6.05 4.40
C GLY A 95 -1.22 -6.93 4.12
N ARG A 96 -1.06 -7.44 2.90
CA ARG A 96 0.05 -8.32 2.48
C ARG A 96 1.16 -7.59 1.71
N LEU A 97 0.89 -6.35 1.31
CA LEU A 97 1.81 -5.47 0.62
C LEU A 97 1.66 -4.06 1.16
N ILE A 98 2.78 -3.34 1.28
CA ILE A 98 2.81 -1.94 1.69
C ILE A 98 3.55 -1.09 0.67
N ILE A 99 3.22 0.20 0.62
CA ILE A 99 3.96 1.23 -0.12
C ILE A 99 4.34 2.31 0.91
N PRO A 100 5.60 2.35 1.38
CA PRO A 100 6.06 3.38 2.31
C PRO A 100 6.21 4.71 1.58
N ALA A 101 5.12 5.48 1.52
CA ALA A 101 5.05 6.75 0.78
C ALA A 101 4.52 7.86 1.68
N ASN A 102 5.38 8.41 2.54
CA ASN A 102 5.05 9.59 3.31
C ASN A 102 4.85 10.79 2.37
N LYS A 103 3.73 11.53 2.52
CA LYS A 103 3.38 12.69 1.69
C LYS A 103 4.48 13.76 1.63
N ALA A 104 5.21 13.98 2.72
CA ALA A 104 6.31 14.94 2.75
C ALA A 104 7.51 14.48 1.90
N HIS A 105 7.74 13.17 1.80
CA HIS A 105 8.83 12.61 0.98
C HIS A 105 8.41 12.50 -0.49
N LEU A 106 7.14 12.20 -0.77
CA LEU A 106 6.58 12.25 -2.13
C LEU A 106 6.77 13.63 -2.76
N ALA A 107 6.53 14.71 -1.99
CA ALA A 107 6.79 16.08 -2.44
C ALA A 107 8.26 16.38 -2.76
N LYS A 108 9.19 15.50 -2.35
CA LYS A 108 10.64 15.59 -2.57
C LYS A 108 11.16 14.55 -3.58
N ASN A 109 10.31 14.08 -4.49
CA ASN A 109 10.63 13.14 -5.56
C ASN A 109 10.97 11.70 -5.11
N LEU A 110 10.36 11.22 -4.02
CA LEU A 110 10.36 9.78 -3.74
C LEU A 110 9.78 9.01 -4.93
N ASP A 111 10.51 8.03 -5.46
CA ASP A 111 9.98 7.06 -6.42
C ASP A 111 9.33 5.89 -5.65
N PRO A 112 7.99 5.79 -5.61
CA PRO A 112 7.29 4.77 -4.83
C PRO A 112 7.68 3.35 -5.20
N MET A 113 7.70 2.48 -4.19
CA MET A 113 7.94 1.04 -4.36
C MET A 113 7.11 0.23 -3.38
N ALA A 114 6.90 -1.04 -3.72
CA ALA A 114 6.16 -1.98 -2.90
C ALA A 114 7.07 -2.92 -2.13
N ILE A 115 6.64 -3.27 -0.92
CA ILE A 115 7.23 -4.33 -0.10
C ILE A 115 6.09 -5.29 0.24
N GLY A 116 6.19 -6.53 -0.23
CA GLY A 116 5.21 -7.57 0.05
C GLY A 116 5.59 -8.89 -0.62
N ARG A 117 4.87 -9.95 -0.29
CA ARG A 117 5.15 -11.29 -0.85
C ARG A 117 4.94 -11.37 -2.36
N ALA A 118 4.05 -10.54 -2.91
CA ALA A 118 3.72 -10.50 -4.34
C ALA A 118 4.72 -9.67 -5.18
N SER A 119 5.45 -8.74 -4.56
CA SER A 119 6.48 -7.95 -5.25
C SER A 119 7.79 -8.73 -5.33
N LYS A 120 8.78 -8.22 -6.07
CA LYS A 120 10.14 -8.75 -5.98
C LYS A 120 10.69 -8.55 -4.57
N THR A 121 11.59 -9.43 -4.14
CA THR A 121 12.33 -9.27 -2.88
C THR A 121 13.06 -7.94 -2.89
N LYS A 122 12.91 -7.17 -1.80
CA LYS A 122 13.53 -5.86 -1.62
C LYS A 122 14.69 -5.94 -0.63
N VAL A 123 15.72 -5.12 -0.85
CA VAL A 123 16.91 -5.03 0.01
C VAL A 123 16.96 -3.66 0.68
N ASN A 124 17.29 -3.65 1.98
CA ASN A 124 17.50 -2.42 2.75
C ASN A 124 18.99 -2.25 3.07
N ALA A 125 19.52 -1.05 2.89
CA ALA A 125 20.83 -0.66 3.40
C ALA A 125 20.68 0.19 4.66
N ASN A 126 21.37 -0.18 5.74
CA ASN A 126 21.46 0.67 6.92
C ASN A 126 22.66 1.62 6.76
N MET A 127 22.44 2.89 7.00
CA MET A 127 23.44 3.94 7.12
C MET A 127 23.49 4.40 8.57
N GLY A 128 24.42 5.30 8.88
CA GLY A 128 24.56 5.76 10.23
C GLY A 128 25.85 6.54 10.43
N ALA A 129 25.67 7.69 11.05
CA ALA A 129 26.73 8.56 11.52
C ALA A 129 27.42 7.96 12.76
N SER A 130 28.73 7.72 12.70
CA SER A 130 29.51 7.45 13.91
C SER A 130 29.85 8.77 14.61
N PRO A 131 29.75 8.86 15.95
CA PRO A 131 30.13 10.07 16.71
C PRO A 131 31.58 10.51 16.49
N VAL A 132 32.41 9.62 15.95
CA VAL A 132 33.87 9.80 15.83
C VAL A 132 34.28 10.19 14.41
N ALA A 133 33.45 9.87 13.40
CA ALA A 133 33.68 10.17 12.00
C ALA A 133 32.35 10.06 11.25
N SER A 134 31.73 11.20 10.96
CA SER A 134 30.64 11.31 9.99
C SER A 134 30.46 12.77 9.59
N GLY A 135 30.85 13.09 8.35
CA GLY A 135 30.45 14.33 7.69
C GLY A 135 29.11 14.17 6.99
N THR A 136 28.37 15.25 6.77
CA THR A 136 27.13 15.22 5.97
C THR A 136 27.41 14.72 4.55
N GLU A 137 28.54 15.09 3.97
CA GLU A 137 28.97 14.66 2.64
C GLU A 137 29.21 13.15 2.56
N GLU A 138 29.80 12.55 3.61
CA GLU A 138 30.07 11.11 3.68
C GLU A 138 28.77 10.30 3.75
N GLU A 139 27.77 10.77 4.50
CA GLU A 139 26.45 10.10 4.56
C GLU A 139 25.70 10.19 3.22
N ILE A 140 25.82 11.32 2.52
CA ILE A 140 25.26 11.46 1.16
C ILE A 140 25.97 10.51 0.19
N GLU A 141 27.30 10.36 0.29
CA GLU A 141 28.05 9.42 -0.55
C GLU A 141 27.61 7.97 -0.28
N LYS A 142 27.44 7.57 0.99
CA LYS A 142 26.91 6.25 1.36
C LYS A 142 25.53 6.00 0.76
N LEU A 143 24.64 7.00 0.81
CA LEU A 143 23.29 6.91 0.23
C LEU A 143 23.35 6.67 -1.28
N GLN A 144 24.15 7.47 -1.98
CA GLN A 144 24.33 7.32 -3.43
C GLN A 144 24.95 5.98 -3.80
N TRP A 145 25.88 5.47 -2.99
CA TRP A 145 26.45 4.14 -3.19
C TRP A 145 25.42 3.03 -2.98
N ALA A 146 24.63 3.10 -1.91
CA ALA A 146 23.58 2.13 -1.65
C ALA A 146 22.57 2.05 -2.80
N GLU A 147 22.09 3.20 -3.27
CA GLU A 147 21.16 3.27 -4.41
C GLU A 147 21.81 2.71 -5.70
N ARG A 148 23.06 3.11 -6.00
CA ARG A 148 23.80 2.65 -7.19
C ARG A 148 23.94 1.14 -7.24
N TRP A 149 24.17 0.50 -6.11
CA TRP A 149 24.34 -0.96 -6.02
C TRP A 149 23.04 -1.73 -5.79
N GLY A 150 21.88 -1.05 -5.86
CA GLY A 150 20.58 -1.69 -5.89
C GLY A 150 19.93 -1.90 -4.53
N ALA A 151 20.27 -1.09 -3.52
CA ALA A 151 19.43 -1.01 -2.33
C ALA A 151 18.07 -0.39 -2.72
N ASP A 152 16.98 -1.09 -2.41
CA ASP A 152 15.63 -0.58 -2.64
C ASP A 152 15.25 0.46 -1.58
N THR A 153 15.64 0.22 -0.33
CA THR A 153 15.35 1.12 0.79
C THR A 153 16.60 1.41 1.58
N VAL A 154 16.61 2.56 2.26
CA VAL A 154 17.72 2.97 3.10
C VAL A 154 17.17 3.46 4.43
N MET A 155 17.85 3.11 5.51
CA MET A 155 17.54 3.55 6.87
C MET A 155 18.76 4.29 7.42
N ASP A 156 18.57 5.55 7.80
CA ASP A 156 19.51 6.35 8.60
C ASP A 156 19.19 6.18 10.10
#